data_AF-A0A957DS32-F1
#
_entry.id   AF-A0A957DS32-F1
#
_cell.length_a   1.000
_cell.length_b   1.000
_cell.length_c   1.000
_cell.angle_alpha   90.00
_cell.angle_beta   90.00
_cell.angle_gamma   90.00
#
_symmetry.space_group_name_H-M   'P 1'
#
loop_
_entity.id
_entity.type
_entity.pdbx_description
1 polymer ?
#
loop_
_entity_poly.entity_id
_entity_poly.type
_entity_poly.pdbx_seq_one_letter_code
_entity_poly.pdbx_strand_id
1 'polypeptide(L)'
;MKVLARYVAPPRFDDPEKTRQAYWLNRYLLAFFSAILLLLVILRPLTKLDGLQQVASLIGLSTSLGVALACVGLVYKGHIKLSAWLFSIINFVILTILLLVFDGIRSSATVGYFVIVAAVSLFIRGKATMFFMAINVIALIFTYIAERVGWISTSLNTLATIEDLVIITLALVLHTLLLRQLIEGLSHSAEKARHAAAALLVANEELQMSQTALQKLHQELEMRVAERTAELQVINTQLQYEVAERKRTEEAMQQAQKRESLGLMASGIAHDFNNLLVAMLAQNSLAMSKLLPDAPVRENIQKAIMAAQRATDLTKQMLAYAGGGQLEFEPVNINQAIENNIHLFRAAIAKNVLLHKDLMMVLP
;
A
#
# COMPACT_ATOMS: atom_id res chain seq x y z
N MET A 1 -17.68 -11.24 49.25
CA MET A 1 -17.94 -11.28 47.79
C MET A 1 -16.78 -11.80 46.93
N LYS A 2 -15.50 -11.45 47.17
CA LYS A 2 -14.36 -11.90 46.31
C LYS A 2 -14.12 -13.42 46.27
N VAL A 3 -14.39 -14.16 47.34
CA VAL A 3 -14.21 -15.63 47.39
C VAL A 3 -15.23 -16.35 46.51
N LEU A 4 -16.51 -15.97 46.57
CA LEU A 4 -17.58 -16.54 45.74
C LEU A 4 -17.36 -16.25 44.24
N ALA A 5 -16.85 -15.06 43.89
CA ALA A 5 -16.53 -14.71 42.50
C ALA A 5 -15.50 -15.66 41.86
N ARG A 6 -14.57 -16.21 42.66
CA ARG A 6 -13.55 -17.17 42.20
C ARG A 6 -14.13 -18.54 41.83
N TYR A 7 -15.24 -18.93 42.46
CA TYR A 7 -15.95 -20.20 42.20
C TYR A 7 -17.06 -20.08 41.13
N VAL A 8 -17.43 -18.85 40.76
CA VAL A 8 -18.32 -18.58 39.62
C VAL A 8 -17.53 -18.43 38.32
N ALA A 9 -16.31 -17.92 38.39
CA ALA A 9 -15.44 -17.70 37.24
C ALA A 9 -14.83 -19.02 36.74
N PRO A 10 -15.10 -19.47 35.50
CA PRO A 10 -14.69 -20.78 35.00
C PRO A 10 -13.16 -20.97 35.03
N PRO A 11 -12.69 -22.21 35.31
CA PRO A 11 -11.26 -22.48 35.42
C PRO A 11 -10.56 -22.37 34.05
N ARG A 12 -9.30 -21.93 34.09
CA ARG A 12 -8.41 -21.85 32.93
C ARG A 12 -7.30 -22.88 33.08
N PHE A 13 -6.97 -23.55 31.97
CA PHE A 13 -5.92 -24.54 31.84
C PHE A 13 -5.00 -24.14 30.69
N ASP A 14 -3.80 -24.72 30.63
CA ASP A 14 -2.82 -24.43 29.57
C ASP A 14 -3.33 -24.87 28.19
N ASP A 15 -4.13 -25.94 28.14
CA ASP A 15 -4.80 -26.40 26.93
C ASP A 15 -6.06 -25.55 26.65
N PRO A 16 -6.12 -24.83 25.50
CA PRO A 16 -7.27 -24.02 25.11
C PRO A 16 -8.55 -24.83 24.94
N GLU A 17 -8.45 -26.08 24.46
CA GLU A 17 -9.62 -26.92 24.26
C GLU A 17 -10.19 -27.39 25.60
N LYS A 18 -9.31 -27.83 26.50
CA LYS A 18 -9.67 -28.18 27.88
C LYS A 18 -10.30 -27.00 28.61
N THR A 19 -9.76 -25.80 28.45
CA THR A 19 -10.33 -24.56 29.01
C THR A 19 -11.73 -24.29 28.46
N ARG A 20 -11.94 -24.44 27.15
CA ARG A 20 -13.27 -24.27 26.54
C ARG A 20 -14.28 -25.30 27.07
N GLN A 21 -13.89 -26.57 27.18
CA GLN A 21 -14.77 -27.62 27.71
C GLN A 21 -15.13 -27.36 29.18
N ALA A 22 -14.15 -26.97 30.00
CA ALA A 22 -14.37 -26.64 31.40
C ALA A 22 -15.27 -25.41 31.58
N TYR A 23 -15.11 -24.39 30.75
CA TYR A 23 -15.96 -23.20 30.73
C TYR A 23 -17.44 -23.58 30.58
N TRP A 24 -17.76 -24.34 29.54
CA TRP A 24 -19.13 -24.69 29.23
C TRP A 24 -19.72 -25.67 30.25
N LEU A 25 -18.95 -26.66 30.71
CA LEU A 25 -19.41 -27.59 31.72
C LEU A 25 -19.66 -26.89 33.06
N ASN A 26 -18.76 -25.99 33.48
CA ASN A 26 -18.94 -25.19 34.69
C ASN A 26 -20.22 -24.33 34.61
N ARG A 27 -20.42 -23.65 33.48
CA ARG A 27 -21.61 -22.80 33.26
C ARG A 27 -22.90 -23.63 33.26
N TYR A 28 -22.88 -24.81 32.64
CA TYR A 28 -23.99 -25.74 32.66
C TYR A 28 -24.31 -26.22 34.07
N LEU A 29 -23.31 -26.66 34.84
CA LEU A 29 -23.49 -27.13 36.22
C LEU A 29 -24.02 -26.03 37.13
N LEU A 30 -23.56 -24.78 36.98
CA LEU A 30 -24.07 -23.64 37.74
C LEU A 30 -25.50 -23.28 37.36
N ALA A 31 -25.86 -23.35 36.07
CA ALA A 31 -27.24 -23.13 35.61
C ALA A 31 -28.18 -24.24 36.09
N PHE A 32 -27.72 -25.49 36.09
CA PHE A 32 -28.45 -26.61 36.67
C PHE A 32 -28.63 -26.44 38.17
N PHE A 33 -27.56 -26.07 38.89
CA PHE A 33 -27.60 -25.78 40.32
C PHE A 33 -28.61 -24.68 40.64
N SER A 34 -28.61 -23.57 39.90
CA SER A 34 -29.57 -22.48 40.13
C SER A 34 -31.00 -22.90 39.81
N ALA A 35 -31.22 -23.70 38.76
CA ALA A 35 -32.53 -24.23 38.42
C ALA A 35 -33.08 -25.17 39.50
N ILE A 36 -32.26 -26.08 40.04
CA ILE A 36 -32.65 -26.99 41.13
C ILE A 36 -32.88 -26.22 42.43
N LEU A 37 -32.04 -25.24 42.74
CA LEU A 37 -32.22 -24.37 43.91
C LEU A 37 -33.54 -23.59 43.81
N LEU A 38 -33.83 -23.03 42.64
CA LEU A 38 -35.08 -22.33 42.38
C LEU A 38 -36.27 -23.27 42.54
N LEU A 39 -36.17 -24.49 42.02
CA LEU A 39 -37.21 -25.51 42.14
C LEU A 39 -37.44 -25.88 43.62
N LEU A 40 -36.39 -26.02 44.43
CA LEU A 40 -36.50 -26.23 45.88
C LEU A 40 -37.20 -25.08 46.61
N VAL A 41 -36.98 -23.83 46.18
CA VAL A 41 -37.58 -22.63 46.81
C VAL A 41 -39.03 -22.42 46.37
N ILE A 42 -39.32 -22.57 45.08
CA ILE A 42 -40.62 -22.28 44.46
C ILE A 42 -41.60 -23.43 44.63
N LEU A 43 -41.20 -24.67 44.34
CA LEU A 43 -42.16 -25.79 44.31
C LEU A 43 -42.68 -26.14 45.71
N ARG A 44 -41.88 -25.89 46.76
CA ARG A 44 -42.17 -26.30 48.14
C ARG A 44 -43.47 -25.72 48.73
N PRO A 45 -43.79 -24.41 48.60
CA PRO A 45 -45.08 -23.87 49.06
C PRO A 45 -46.26 -24.21 48.15
N LEU A 46 -46.02 -24.66 46.91
CA LEU A 46 -47.06 -24.84 45.89
C LEU A 46 -47.59 -26.27 45.78
N THR A 47 -46.87 -27.28 46.29
CA THR A 47 -47.24 -28.69 46.13
C THR A 47 -47.77 -29.30 47.44
N LYS A 48 -48.99 -29.86 47.41
CA LYS A 48 -49.55 -30.69 48.48
C LYS A 48 -49.10 -32.14 48.26
N LEU A 49 -47.85 -32.44 48.62
CA LEU A 49 -47.29 -33.80 48.51
C LEU A 49 -47.52 -34.58 49.81
N ASP A 50 -47.74 -35.89 49.70
CA ASP A 50 -47.76 -36.80 50.84
C ASP A 50 -46.38 -36.87 51.52
N GLY A 51 -46.34 -37.21 52.81
CA GLY A 51 -45.11 -37.13 53.62
C GLY A 51 -43.91 -37.89 53.05
N LEU A 52 -44.11 -39.06 52.44
CA LEU A 52 -43.05 -39.85 51.82
C LEU A 52 -42.52 -39.20 50.53
N GLN A 53 -43.42 -38.70 49.67
CA GLN A 53 -43.05 -37.99 48.44
C GLN A 53 -42.31 -36.69 48.77
N GLN A 54 -42.77 -35.94 49.77
CA GLN A 54 -42.11 -34.72 50.22
C GLN A 54 -40.67 -34.99 50.71
N VAL A 55 -40.46 -36.06 51.49
CA VAL A 55 -39.12 -36.45 51.94
C VAL A 55 -38.24 -36.90 50.77
N ALA A 56 -38.77 -37.72 49.86
CA ALA A 56 -38.02 -38.24 48.72
C ALA A 56 -37.58 -37.13 47.74
N SER A 57 -38.45 -36.17 47.42
CA SER A 57 -38.08 -35.00 46.59
C SER A 57 -37.03 -34.13 47.26
N LEU A 58 -37.15 -33.90 48.57
CA LEU A 58 -36.17 -33.08 49.30
C LEU A 58 -34.80 -33.75 49.29
N ILE A 59 -34.72 -35.05 49.54
CA ILE A 59 -33.48 -35.82 49.46
C ILE A 59 -32.94 -35.78 48.03
N GLY A 60 -33.74 -36.16 47.03
CA GLY A 60 -33.31 -36.22 45.63
C GLY A 60 -32.78 -34.89 45.10
N LEU A 61 -33.53 -33.80 45.28
CA LEU A 61 -33.12 -32.46 44.84
C LEU A 61 -31.89 -31.95 45.60
N SER A 62 -31.80 -32.22 46.92
CA SER A 62 -30.62 -31.85 47.71
C SER A 62 -29.38 -32.64 47.29
N THR A 63 -29.53 -33.93 46.97
CA THR A 63 -28.44 -34.75 46.42
C THR A 63 -28.03 -34.25 45.03
N SER A 64 -28.97 -33.98 44.13
CA SER A 64 -28.68 -33.40 42.81
C SER A 64 -27.93 -32.06 42.91
N LEU A 65 -28.30 -31.21 43.87
CA LEU A 65 -27.64 -29.95 44.16
C LEU A 65 -26.20 -30.16 44.64
N GLY A 66 -25.99 -31.08 45.59
CA GLY A 66 -24.68 -31.45 46.11
C GLY A 66 -23.76 -32.04 45.05
N VAL A 67 -24.31 -32.91 44.18
CA VAL A 67 -23.58 -33.50 43.04
C VAL A 67 -23.14 -32.42 42.06
N ALA A 68 -24.01 -31.45 41.74
CA ALA A 68 -23.64 -30.34 40.87
C ALA A 68 -22.46 -29.54 41.44
N LEU A 69 -22.47 -29.20 42.73
CA LEU A 69 -21.36 -28.51 43.41
C LEU A 69 -20.07 -29.33 43.44
N ALA A 70 -20.16 -30.63 43.75
CA ALA A 70 -19.01 -31.53 43.74
C ALA A 70 -18.40 -31.63 42.33
N CYS A 71 -19.25 -31.71 41.31
CA CYS A 71 -18.86 -31.73 39.91
C CYS A 71 -18.19 -30.43 39.48
N VAL A 72 -18.65 -29.26 39.97
CA VAL A 72 -17.94 -27.98 39.79
C VAL A 72 -16.53 -28.08 40.38
N GLY A 73 -16.38 -28.55 41.63
CA GLY A 73 -15.07 -28.75 42.25
C GLY A 73 -14.13 -29.66 41.43
N LEU A 74 -14.66 -30.74 40.84
CA LEU A 74 -13.91 -31.61 39.93
C LEU A 74 -13.48 -30.91 38.64
N VAL A 75 -14.33 -30.04 38.08
CA VAL A 75 -13.98 -29.23 36.90
C VAL A 75 -12.81 -28.29 37.22
N TYR A 76 -12.78 -27.67 38.40
CA TYR A 76 -11.63 -26.85 38.84
C TYR A 76 -10.35 -27.66 39.04
N LYS A 77 -10.46 -28.92 39.46
CA LYS A 77 -9.32 -29.86 39.52
C LYS A 77 -8.89 -30.38 38.15
N GLY A 78 -9.60 -30.02 37.07
CA GLY A 78 -9.27 -30.42 35.70
C GLY A 78 -9.86 -31.77 35.26
N HIS A 79 -10.73 -32.40 36.07
CA HIS A 79 -11.36 -33.68 35.78
C HIS A 79 -12.70 -33.51 35.03
N ILE A 80 -12.66 -32.91 33.84
CA ILE A 80 -13.87 -32.49 33.08
C ILE A 80 -14.74 -33.68 32.66
N LYS A 81 -14.16 -34.69 31.97
CA LYS A 81 -14.93 -35.85 31.48
C LYS A 81 -15.51 -36.68 32.63
N LEU A 82 -14.74 -36.87 33.70
CA LEU A 82 -15.19 -37.57 34.90
C LEU A 82 -16.36 -36.83 35.56
N SER A 83 -16.27 -35.51 35.67
CA SER A 83 -17.34 -34.66 36.20
C SER A 83 -18.63 -34.80 35.38
N ALA A 84 -18.55 -34.76 34.04
CA ALA A 84 -19.72 -34.93 33.18
C ALA A 84 -20.37 -36.33 33.31
N TRP A 85 -19.57 -37.39 33.40
CA TRP A 85 -20.06 -38.76 33.60
C TRP A 85 -20.73 -38.94 34.98
N LEU A 86 -20.06 -38.52 36.06
CA LEU A 86 -20.60 -38.61 37.41
C LEU A 86 -21.90 -37.83 37.55
N PHE A 87 -21.92 -36.59 37.05
CA PHE A 87 -23.12 -35.77 37.04
C PHE A 87 -24.29 -36.48 36.33
N SER A 88 -24.04 -37.04 35.15
CA SER A 88 -25.09 -37.66 34.33
C SER A 88 -25.60 -38.97 34.92
N ILE A 89 -24.72 -39.84 35.41
CA ILE A 89 -25.09 -41.13 36.01
C ILE A 89 -25.86 -40.91 37.32
N ILE A 90 -25.33 -40.07 38.21
CA ILE A 90 -25.93 -39.89 39.54
C ILE A 90 -27.31 -39.23 39.41
N ASN A 91 -27.46 -38.20 38.58
CA ASN A 91 -28.77 -37.59 38.36
C ASN A 91 -29.74 -38.55 37.65
N PHE A 92 -29.26 -39.45 36.79
CA PHE A 92 -30.12 -40.45 36.16
C PHE A 92 -30.71 -41.39 37.20
N VAL A 93 -29.89 -41.88 38.13
CA VAL A 93 -30.35 -42.73 39.24
C VAL A 93 -31.34 -41.98 40.14
N ILE A 94 -31.01 -40.73 40.53
CA ILE A 94 -31.89 -39.90 41.36
C ILE A 94 -33.26 -39.70 40.69
N LEU A 95 -33.29 -39.31 39.42
CA LEU A 95 -34.54 -39.09 38.70
C LEU A 95 -35.34 -40.37 38.52
N THR A 96 -34.68 -41.51 38.28
CA THR A 96 -35.36 -42.80 38.19
C THR A 96 -36.02 -43.17 39.51
N ILE A 97 -35.33 -42.98 40.63
CA ILE A 97 -35.92 -43.19 41.97
C ILE A 97 -37.09 -42.22 42.20
N LEU A 98 -36.94 -40.95 41.84
CA LEU A 98 -38.02 -39.98 41.97
C LEU A 98 -39.24 -40.36 41.11
N LEU A 99 -39.07 -40.87 39.89
CA LEU A 99 -40.17 -41.38 39.08
C LEU A 99 -40.90 -42.55 39.72
N LEU A 100 -40.18 -43.44 40.40
CA LEU A 100 -40.78 -44.56 41.14
C LEU A 100 -41.55 -44.09 42.39
N VAL A 101 -41.27 -42.90 42.93
CA VAL A 101 -41.94 -42.34 44.11
C VAL A 101 -43.06 -41.37 43.75
N PHE A 102 -42.90 -40.63 42.65
CA PHE A 102 -43.82 -39.59 42.17
C PHE A 102 -44.58 -40.09 40.95
N ASP A 103 -45.76 -40.69 41.16
CA ASP A 103 -46.81 -40.91 40.17
C ASP A 103 -46.40 -41.53 38.81
N GLY A 104 -45.29 -42.27 38.79
CA GLY A 104 -44.83 -43.00 37.61
C GLY A 104 -44.42 -42.09 36.45
N ILE A 105 -44.68 -42.54 35.22
CA ILE A 105 -44.13 -41.90 34.01
C ILE A 105 -44.73 -40.51 33.71
N ARG A 106 -45.91 -40.20 34.27
CA ARG A 106 -46.60 -38.91 34.07
C ARG A 106 -46.13 -37.81 35.02
N SER A 107 -45.16 -38.11 35.88
CA SER A 107 -44.56 -37.10 36.76
C SER A 107 -43.70 -36.09 36.02
N SER A 108 -43.65 -34.87 36.57
CA SER A 108 -42.74 -33.81 36.10
C SER A 108 -41.27 -34.23 36.16
N ALA A 109 -40.91 -35.24 36.96
CA ALA A 109 -39.56 -35.80 37.02
C ALA A 109 -39.06 -36.33 35.66
N THR A 110 -39.97 -36.74 34.78
CA THR A 110 -39.66 -37.20 33.41
C THR A 110 -38.93 -36.14 32.58
N VAL A 111 -39.18 -34.85 32.83
CA VAL A 111 -38.47 -33.73 32.16
C VAL A 111 -36.96 -33.80 32.44
N GLY A 112 -36.55 -34.30 33.60
CA GLY A 112 -35.14 -34.41 33.96
C GLY A 112 -34.35 -35.36 33.06
N TYR A 113 -35.00 -36.37 32.46
CA TYR A 113 -34.33 -37.28 31.50
C TYR A 113 -33.89 -36.54 30.23
N PHE A 114 -34.67 -35.56 29.76
CA PHE A 114 -34.28 -34.69 28.65
C PHE A 114 -33.05 -33.84 28.99
N VAL A 115 -32.99 -33.33 30.22
CA VAL A 115 -31.87 -32.52 30.73
C VAL A 115 -30.58 -33.33 30.80
N ILE A 116 -30.65 -34.58 31.30
CA ILE A 116 -29.47 -35.46 31.35
C ILE A 116 -28.97 -35.79 29.95
N VAL A 117 -29.86 -36.16 29.02
CA VAL A 117 -29.44 -36.48 27.66
C VAL A 117 -28.83 -35.26 26.96
N ALA A 118 -29.35 -34.05 27.22
CA ALA A 118 -28.72 -32.81 26.75
C ALA A 118 -27.30 -32.64 27.33
N ALA A 119 -27.10 -32.88 28.63
CA ALA A 119 -25.78 -32.81 29.28
C ALA A 119 -24.78 -33.78 28.64
N VAL A 120 -25.17 -35.05 28.49
CA VAL A 120 -24.33 -36.10 27.88
C VAL A 120 -23.95 -35.75 26.45
N SER A 121 -24.91 -35.23 25.68
CA SER A 121 -24.69 -34.86 24.28
C SER A 121 -23.76 -33.67 24.11
N LEU A 122 -23.81 -32.71 25.02
CA LEU A 122 -22.92 -31.54 24.99
C LEU A 122 -21.47 -31.90 25.39
N PHE A 123 -21.30 -32.71 26.44
CA PHE A 123 -20.01 -32.84 27.13
C PHE A 123 -19.30 -34.18 26.94
N ILE A 124 -20.02 -35.27 26.73
CA ILE A 124 -19.44 -36.61 26.55
C ILE A 124 -19.33 -36.94 25.06
N ARG A 125 -20.37 -36.57 24.28
CA ARG A 125 -20.48 -36.73 22.81
C ARG A 125 -20.41 -38.19 22.33
N GLY A 126 -20.65 -38.39 21.04
CA GLY A 126 -20.51 -39.70 20.37
C GLY A 126 -21.53 -40.74 20.82
N LYS A 127 -21.07 -42.00 20.99
CA LYS A 127 -21.96 -43.14 21.30
C LYS A 127 -22.63 -43.04 22.68
N ALA A 128 -22.09 -42.23 23.60
CA ALA A 128 -22.64 -42.05 24.94
C ALA A 128 -24.06 -41.45 24.92
N THR A 129 -24.36 -40.54 23.98
CA THR A 129 -25.70 -39.98 23.81
C THR A 129 -26.73 -41.07 23.53
N MET A 130 -26.43 -41.98 22.59
CA MET A 130 -27.33 -43.09 22.23
C MET A 130 -27.48 -44.09 23.37
N PHE A 131 -26.39 -44.34 24.11
CA PHE A 131 -26.41 -45.21 25.29
C PHE A 131 -27.33 -44.65 26.38
N PHE A 132 -27.18 -43.36 26.73
CA PHE A 132 -28.07 -42.72 27.70
C PHE A 132 -29.50 -42.67 27.20
N MET A 133 -29.75 -42.38 25.93
CA MET A 133 -31.10 -42.45 25.35
C MET A 133 -31.73 -43.83 25.57
N ALA A 134 -31.02 -44.91 25.21
CA ALA A 134 -31.51 -46.27 25.36
C ALA A 134 -31.81 -46.60 26.83
N ILE A 135 -30.92 -46.24 27.75
CA ILE A 135 -31.12 -46.45 29.18
C ILE A 135 -32.31 -45.66 29.72
N ASN A 136 -32.53 -44.42 29.29
CA ASN A 136 -33.69 -43.64 29.71
C ASN A 136 -35.00 -44.25 29.17
N VAL A 137 -35.02 -44.76 27.93
CA VAL A 137 -36.18 -45.48 27.38
C VAL A 137 -36.45 -46.77 28.17
N ILE A 138 -35.41 -47.55 28.48
CA ILE A 138 -35.56 -48.75 29.31
C ILE A 138 -36.12 -48.41 30.70
N ALA A 139 -35.63 -47.32 31.32
CA ALA A 139 -36.13 -46.86 32.59
C ALA A 139 -37.61 -46.43 32.53
N LEU A 140 -38.02 -45.72 31.48
CA LEU A 140 -39.43 -45.37 31.26
C LEU A 140 -40.33 -46.60 31.09
N ILE A 141 -39.89 -47.59 30.30
CA ILE A 141 -40.61 -48.86 30.13
C ILE A 141 -40.73 -49.60 31.47
N PHE A 142 -39.63 -49.66 32.22
CA PHE A 142 -39.61 -50.29 33.54
C PHE A 142 -40.58 -49.60 34.52
N THR A 143 -40.54 -48.28 34.61
CA THR A 143 -41.45 -47.49 35.46
C THR A 143 -42.91 -47.70 35.05
N TYR A 144 -43.22 -47.74 33.74
CA TYR A 144 -44.56 -48.05 33.25
C TYR A 144 -45.05 -49.44 33.67
N ILE A 145 -44.20 -50.47 33.52
CA ILE A 145 -44.57 -51.84 33.94
C ILE A 145 -44.79 -51.89 35.45
N ALA A 146 -43.90 -51.27 36.23
CA ALA A 146 -44.01 -51.22 37.69
C ALA A 146 -45.29 -50.51 38.15
N GLU A 147 -45.72 -49.45 37.46
CA GLU A 147 -47.00 -48.79 37.69
C GLU A 147 -48.19 -49.72 37.37
N ARG A 148 -48.16 -50.44 36.25
CA ARG A 148 -49.26 -51.33 35.82
C ARG A 148 -49.43 -52.59 36.68
N VAL A 149 -48.33 -53.12 37.21
CA VAL A 149 -48.34 -54.30 38.10
C VAL A 149 -48.71 -53.90 39.54
N GLY A 150 -48.75 -52.59 39.86
CA GLY A 150 -49.06 -52.10 41.19
C GLY A 150 -47.87 -52.13 42.16
N TRP A 151 -46.64 -52.17 41.65
CA TRP A 151 -45.43 -52.03 42.47
C TRP A 151 -45.20 -50.59 42.96
N ILE A 152 -45.81 -49.62 42.28
CA ILE A 152 -45.74 -48.18 42.60
C ILE A 152 -47.15 -47.69 42.91
N SER A 153 -47.32 -46.97 44.02
CA SER A 153 -48.57 -46.27 44.33
C SER A 153 -48.63 -44.93 43.58
N THR A 154 -49.69 -44.69 42.83
CA THR A 154 -49.91 -43.41 42.13
C THR A 154 -51.01 -42.60 42.83
N SER A 155 -50.78 -41.29 42.95
CA SER A 155 -51.75 -40.31 43.47
C SER A 155 -52.80 -39.92 42.41
N LEU A 156 -52.51 -40.20 41.13
CA LEU A 156 -53.42 -39.99 40.02
C LEU A 156 -54.51 -41.07 40.00
N ASN A 157 -55.78 -40.67 39.92
CA ASN A 157 -56.95 -41.57 39.86
C ASN A 157 -57.02 -42.45 38.60
N THR A 158 -56.06 -42.33 37.67
CA THR A 158 -55.97 -43.13 36.44
C THR A 158 -54.59 -43.75 36.36
N LEU A 159 -54.48 -44.98 35.88
CA LEU A 159 -53.19 -45.62 35.55
C LEU A 159 -52.65 -45.06 34.24
N ALA A 160 -51.31 -44.99 34.10
CA ALA A 160 -50.70 -44.58 32.84
C ALA A 160 -51.13 -45.49 31.69
N THR A 161 -51.37 -44.86 30.55
CA THR A 161 -51.75 -45.54 29.31
C THR A 161 -50.51 -45.88 28.50
N ILE A 162 -50.65 -46.79 27.55
CA ILE A 162 -49.58 -47.07 26.57
C ILE A 162 -49.28 -45.80 25.76
N GLU A 163 -50.29 -44.96 25.50
CA GLU A 163 -50.13 -43.69 24.78
C GLU A 163 -49.18 -42.73 25.52
N ASP A 164 -49.29 -42.62 26.85
CA ASP A 164 -48.39 -41.79 27.67
C ASP A 164 -46.92 -42.22 27.51
N LEU A 165 -46.66 -43.53 27.57
CA LEU A 165 -45.33 -44.09 27.39
C LEU A 165 -44.78 -43.83 25.98
N VAL A 166 -45.61 -44.03 24.96
CA VAL A 166 -45.26 -43.81 23.55
C VAL A 166 -44.93 -42.35 23.30
N ILE A 167 -45.75 -41.41 23.77
CA ILE A 167 -45.55 -39.97 23.58
C ILE A 167 -44.24 -39.52 24.22
N ILE A 168 -44.00 -39.88 25.49
CA ILE A 168 -42.79 -39.46 26.22
C ILE A 168 -41.54 -40.07 25.58
N THR A 169 -41.59 -41.35 25.22
CA THR A 169 -40.45 -42.06 24.61
C THR A 169 -40.16 -41.50 23.22
N LEU A 170 -41.17 -41.25 22.41
CA LEU A 170 -41.00 -40.63 21.09
C LEU A 170 -40.43 -39.21 21.22
N ALA A 171 -40.96 -38.41 22.16
CA ALA A 171 -40.44 -37.07 22.44
C ALA A 171 -38.97 -37.12 22.88
N LEU A 172 -38.60 -38.04 23.76
CA LEU A 172 -37.22 -38.20 24.24
C LEU A 172 -36.27 -38.63 23.12
N VAL A 173 -36.67 -39.61 22.30
CA VAL A 173 -35.88 -40.09 21.17
C VAL A 173 -35.72 -38.97 20.14
N LEU A 174 -36.81 -38.31 19.74
CA LEU A 174 -36.78 -37.21 18.78
C LEU A 174 -35.90 -36.06 19.29
N HIS A 175 -36.09 -35.63 20.53
CA HIS A 175 -35.27 -34.59 21.16
C HIS A 175 -33.78 -34.97 21.13
N THR A 176 -33.45 -36.23 21.45
CA THR A 176 -32.07 -36.71 21.45
C THR A 176 -31.46 -36.69 20.05
N LEU A 177 -32.20 -37.15 19.04
CA LEU A 177 -31.74 -37.17 17.66
C LEU A 177 -31.53 -35.76 17.10
N LEU A 178 -32.48 -34.85 17.35
CA LEU A 178 -32.37 -33.44 16.94
C LEU A 178 -31.18 -32.77 17.61
N LEU A 179 -31.01 -32.96 18.92
CA LEU A 179 -29.92 -32.34 19.68
C LEU A 179 -28.56 -32.88 19.23
N ARG A 180 -28.48 -34.18 18.91
CA ARG A 180 -27.28 -34.78 18.32
C ARG A 180 -26.96 -34.20 16.94
N GLN A 181 -27.94 -34.12 16.03
CA GLN A 181 -27.75 -33.55 14.70
C GLN A 181 -27.30 -32.08 14.77
N LEU A 182 -27.90 -31.29 15.67
CA LEU A 182 -27.52 -29.90 15.88
C LEU A 182 -26.07 -29.77 16.37
N ILE A 183 -25.66 -30.58 17.34
CA ILE A 183 -24.29 -30.53 17.89
C ILE A 183 -23.26 -30.97 16.84
N GLU A 184 -23.53 -32.06 16.11
CA GLU A 184 -22.64 -32.55 15.04
C GLU A 184 -22.54 -31.53 13.89
N GLY A 185 -23.67 -30.96 13.47
CA GLY A 185 -23.72 -29.93 12.42
C GLY A 185 -23.00 -28.64 12.81
N LEU A 186 -23.19 -28.15 14.04
CA LEU A 186 -22.49 -26.98 14.57
C LEU A 186 -20.98 -27.24 14.72
N SER A 187 -20.60 -28.44 15.16
CA SER A 187 -19.20 -28.86 15.26
C SER A 187 -18.51 -28.79 13.90
N HIS A 188 -19.12 -29.42 12.88
CA HIS A 188 -18.58 -29.43 11.52
C HIS A 188 -18.50 -28.04 10.90
N SER A 189 -19.53 -27.22 11.11
CA SER A 189 -19.58 -25.84 10.61
C SER A 189 -18.50 -24.97 11.27
N ALA A 190 -18.29 -25.12 12.58
CA ALA A 190 -17.25 -24.40 13.31
C ALA A 190 -15.84 -24.82 12.88
N GLU A 191 -15.63 -26.10 12.56
CA GLU A 191 -14.36 -26.62 12.05
C GLU A 191 -14.05 -26.05 10.66
N LYS A 192 -15.01 -26.10 9.73
CA LYS A 192 -14.89 -25.46 8.41
C LYS A 192 -14.58 -23.97 8.52
N ALA A 193 -15.27 -23.25 9.42
CA ALA A 193 -15.03 -21.84 9.64
C ALA A 193 -13.60 -21.55 10.15
N ARG A 194 -13.06 -22.41 11.04
CA ARG A 194 -11.66 -22.29 11.49
C ARG A 194 -10.66 -22.53 10.37
N HIS A 195 -10.87 -23.55 9.54
CA HIS A 195 -9.99 -23.80 8.40
C HIS A 195 -10.02 -22.65 7.39
N ALA A 196 -11.21 -22.12 7.09
CA ALA A 196 -11.35 -20.96 6.21
C ALA A 196 -10.66 -19.71 6.78
N ALA A 197 -10.82 -19.45 8.09
CA ALA A 197 -10.15 -18.34 8.76
C ALA A 197 -8.62 -18.48 8.73
N ALA A 198 -8.10 -19.68 8.99
CA ALA A 198 -6.66 -19.95 8.91
C ALA A 198 -6.11 -19.75 7.48
N ALA A 199 -6.83 -20.22 6.45
CA ALA A 199 -6.46 -20.02 5.06
C ALA A 199 -6.47 -18.53 4.66
N LEU A 200 -7.46 -17.77 5.12
CA LEU A 200 -7.54 -16.33 4.88
C LEU A 200 -6.40 -15.55 5.53
N LEU A 201 -5.95 -15.96 6.73
CA LEU A 201 -4.80 -15.33 7.38
C LEU A 201 -3.53 -15.50 6.55
N VAL A 202 -3.25 -16.73 6.08
CA VAL A 202 -2.09 -17.02 5.23
C VAL A 202 -2.15 -16.24 3.91
N ALA A 203 -3.31 -16.23 3.24
CA ALA A 203 -3.48 -15.49 2.00
C ALA A 203 -3.29 -13.97 2.18
N ASN A 204 -3.71 -13.43 3.32
CA ASN A 204 -3.54 -12.00 3.64
C ASN A 204 -2.07 -11.65 3.91
N GLU A 205 -1.32 -12.52 4.59
CA GLU A 205 0.12 -12.36 4.78
C GLU A 205 0.87 -12.36 3.43
N GLU A 206 0.54 -13.29 2.53
CA GLU A 206 1.14 -13.36 1.18
C GLU A 206 0.82 -12.09 0.36
N LEU A 207 -0.42 -11.61 0.41
CA LEU A 207 -0.83 -10.38 -0.26
C LEU A 207 -0.05 -9.17 0.26
N GLN A 208 0.13 -9.05 1.57
CA GLN A 208 0.90 -7.95 2.17
C GLN A 208 2.38 -7.99 1.74
N MET A 209 2.97 -9.18 1.66
CA MET A 209 4.34 -9.36 1.17
C MET A 209 4.48 -8.93 -0.30
N SER A 210 3.53 -9.34 -1.15
CA SER A 210 3.47 -8.95 -2.57
C SER A 210 3.31 -7.43 -2.74
N GLN A 211 2.40 -6.80 -1.98
CA GLN A 211 2.21 -5.35 -1.99
C GLN A 211 3.48 -4.60 -1.58
N THR A 212 4.16 -5.07 -0.53
CA THR A 212 5.41 -4.45 -0.05
C THR A 212 6.53 -4.58 -1.09
N ALA A 213 6.64 -5.74 -1.75
CA ALA A 213 7.62 -5.95 -2.81
C ALA A 213 7.36 -5.03 -4.01
N LEU A 214 6.09 -4.88 -4.42
CA LEU A 214 5.69 -3.98 -5.49
C LEU A 214 6.01 -2.52 -5.17
N GLN A 215 5.75 -2.08 -3.94
CA GLN A 215 6.08 -0.72 -3.49
C GLN A 215 7.59 -0.45 -3.55
N LYS A 216 8.43 -1.40 -3.12
CA LYS A 216 9.89 -1.27 -3.21
C LYS A 216 10.35 -1.18 -4.66
N LEU A 217 9.81 -2.05 -5.53
CA LEU A 217 10.14 -2.03 -6.96
C LEU A 217 9.74 -0.70 -7.61
N HIS A 218 8.57 -0.16 -7.24
CA HIS A 218 8.10 1.12 -7.73
C HIS A 218 9.03 2.27 -7.31
N GLN A 219 9.43 2.32 -6.03
CA GLN A 219 10.38 3.32 -5.53
C GLN A 219 11.75 3.22 -6.20
N GLU A 220 12.25 2.00 -6.44
CA GLU A 220 13.50 1.80 -7.17
C GLU A 220 13.39 2.28 -8.61
N LEU A 221 12.27 2.01 -9.28
CA LEU A 221 12.02 2.48 -10.64
C LEU A 221 11.96 4.01 -10.71
N GLU A 222 11.24 4.66 -9.79
CA GLU A 222 11.18 6.12 -9.71
C GLU A 222 12.57 6.74 -9.51
N MET A 223 13.39 6.14 -8.65
CA MET A 223 14.76 6.59 -8.43
C MET A 223 15.62 6.46 -9.70
N ARG A 224 15.55 5.32 -10.39
CA ARG A 224 16.27 5.12 -11.66
C ARG A 224 15.79 6.08 -12.75
N VAL A 225 14.49 6.33 -12.83
CA VAL A 225 13.92 7.31 -13.78
C VAL A 225 14.41 8.72 -13.46
N ALA A 226 14.42 9.12 -12.20
CA ALA A 226 14.94 10.43 -11.78
C ALA A 226 16.43 10.58 -12.10
N GLU A 227 17.24 9.56 -11.82
CA GLU A 227 18.68 9.54 -12.12
C GLU A 227 18.94 9.68 -13.63
N ARG A 228 18.27 8.87 -14.46
CA ARG A 228 18.40 8.94 -15.92
C ARG A 228 17.91 10.26 -16.50
N THR A 229 16.84 10.83 -15.92
CA THR A 229 16.33 12.13 -16.37
C THR A 229 17.33 13.24 -16.06
N ALA A 230 17.98 13.21 -14.89
CA ALA A 230 19.03 14.15 -14.53
C ALA A 230 20.26 14.02 -15.43
N GLU A 231 20.72 12.79 -15.70
CA GLU A 231 21.83 12.51 -16.62
C GLU A 231 21.55 13.03 -18.04
N LEU A 232 20.36 12.74 -18.57
CA LEU A 232 19.93 13.23 -19.88
C LEU A 232 19.85 14.75 -19.94
N GLN A 233 19.41 15.41 -18.87
CA GLN A 233 19.36 16.86 -18.79
C GLN A 233 20.75 17.49 -18.85
N VAL A 234 21.73 16.90 -18.17
CA VAL A 234 23.14 17.33 -18.22
C VAL A 234 23.70 17.17 -19.62
N ILE A 235 23.54 15.99 -20.23
CA ILE A 235 24.03 15.71 -21.59
C ILE A 235 23.37 16.64 -22.61
N ASN A 236 22.07 16.89 -22.50
CA ASN A 236 21.35 17.78 -23.42
C ASN A 236 21.89 19.22 -23.31
N THR A 237 22.13 19.70 -22.09
CA THR A 237 22.71 21.03 -21.86
C THR A 237 24.11 21.14 -22.47
N GLN A 238 24.95 20.11 -22.31
CA GLN A 238 26.28 20.06 -22.92
C GLN A 238 26.22 20.05 -24.45
N LEU A 239 25.32 19.26 -25.03
CA LEU A 239 25.11 19.20 -26.47
C LEU A 239 24.66 20.56 -27.03
N GLN A 240 23.76 21.26 -26.34
CA GLN A 240 23.33 22.60 -26.73
C GLN A 240 24.50 23.59 -26.76
N TYR A 241 25.41 23.51 -25.77
CA TYR A 241 26.61 24.34 -25.74
C TYR A 241 27.55 24.02 -26.92
N GLU A 242 27.83 22.73 -27.17
CA GLU A 242 28.70 22.30 -28.26
C GLU A 242 28.13 22.71 -29.63
N VAL A 243 26.81 22.58 -29.83
CA VAL A 243 26.13 23.03 -31.05
C VAL A 243 26.26 24.55 -31.22
N ALA A 244 26.10 25.33 -30.15
CA ALA A 244 26.25 26.78 -30.21
C ALA A 244 27.69 27.21 -30.53
N GLU A 245 28.69 26.53 -29.97
CA GLU A 245 30.11 26.80 -30.21
C GLU A 245 30.52 26.42 -31.64
N ARG A 246 30.07 25.25 -32.13
CA ARG A 246 30.28 24.84 -33.54
C ARG A 246 29.71 25.88 -34.50
N LYS A 247 28.48 26.35 -34.25
CA LYS A 247 27.84 27.36 -35.11
C LYS A 247 28.62 28.67 -35.16
N ARG A 248 29.11 29.17 -34.01
CA ARG A 248 29.96 30.38 -33.95
C ARG A 248 31.26 30.20 -34.73
N THR A 249 31.89 29.03 -34.62
CA THR A 249 33.15 28.72 -35.31
C THR A 249 32.94 28.63 -36.82
N GLU A 250 31.84 28.01 -37.26
CA GLU A 250 31.46 27.94 -38.67
C GLU A 250 31.19 29.33 -39.25
N GLU A 251 30.44 30.19 -38.55
CA GLU A 251 30.21 31.58 -38.94
C GLU A 251 31.52 32.38 -39.04
N ALA A 252 32.43 32.22 -38.08
CA ALA A 252 33.74 32.87 -38.11
C ALA A 252 34.60 32.38 -39.29
N MET A 253 34.57 31.08 -39.58
CA MET A 253 35.30 30.49 -40.70
C MET A 253 34.76 30.99 -42.05
N GLN A 254 33.44 31.04 -42.21
CA GLN A 254 32.80 31.61 -43.41
C GLN A 254 33.19 33.07 -43.61
N GLN A 255 33.21 33.87 -42.53
CA GLN A 255 33.62 35.27 -42.60
C GLN A 255 35.12 35.43 -42.94
N ALA A 256 35.98 34.56 -42.42
CA ALA A 256 37.41 34.54 -42.73
C ALA A 256 37.66 34.19 -44.21
N GLN A 257 37.02 33.13 -44.73
CA GLN A 257 37.10 32.75 -46.14
C GLN A 257 36.63 33.88 -47.07
N LYS A 258 35.54 34.56 -46.70
CA LYS A 258 35.04 35.72 -47.46
C LYS A 258 36.08 36.85 -47.51
N ARG A 259 36.76 37.14 -46.40
CA ARG A 259 37.83 38.17 -46.33
C ARG A 259 39.04 37.77 -47.16
N GLU A 260 39.47 36.52 -47.06
CA GLU A 260 40.60 35.99 -47.82
C GLU A 260 40.35 36.07 -49.34
N SER A 261 39.16 35.65 -49.78
CA SER A 261 38.76 35.73 -51.19
C SER A 261 38.75 37.19 -51.70
N LEU A 262 38.22 38.13 -50.90
CA LEU A 262 38.27 39.56 -51.24
C LEU A 262 39.71 40.09 -51.34
N GLY A 263 40.59 39.69 -50.43
CA GLY A 263 42.01 40.08 -50.45
C GLY A 263 42.75 39.56 -51.68
N LEU A 264 42.54 38.30 -52.05
CA LEU A 264 43.13 37.70 -53.26
C LEU A 264 42.64 38.40 -54.54
N MET A 265 41.32 38.64 -54.65
CA MET A 265 40.75 39.34 -55.80
C MET A 265 41.27 40.79 -55.90
N ALA A 266 41.32 41.51 -54.78
CA ALA A 266 41.82 42.88 -54.76
C ALA A 266 43.30 42.97 -55.10
N SER A 267 44.13 42.00 -54.67
CA SER A 267 45.55 41.92 -55.03
C SER A 267 45.77 41.74 -56.53
N GLY A 268 45.05 40.79 -57.15
CA GLY A 268 45.10 40.57 -58.60
C GLY A 268 44.62 41.80 -59.39
N ILE A 269 43.47 42.36 -59.02
CA ILE A 269 42.92 43.56 -59.66
C ILE A 269 43.87 44.77 -59.49
N ALA A 270 44.39 44.99 -58.28
CA ALA A 270 45.30 46.11 -58.01
C ALA A 270 46.61 46.00 -58.78
N HIS A 271 47.16 44.79 -58.90
CA HIS A 271 48.34 44.53 -59.74
C HIS A 271 48.08 44.93 -61.19
N ASP A 272 46.95 44.51 -61.77
CA ASP A 272 46.62 44.80 -63.16
C ASP A 272 46.35 46.30 -63.40
N PHE A 273 45.67 46.98 -62.48
CA PHE A 273 45.50 48.44 -62.54
C PHE A 273 46.84 49.18 -62.45
N ASN A 274 47.71 48.78 -61.53
CA ASN A 274 49.03 49.40 -61.37
C ASN A 274 49.86 49.25 -62.65
N ASN A 275 49.81 48.10 -63.33
CA ASN A 275 50.49 47.90 -64.61
C ASN A 275 50.02 48.90 -65.68
N LEU A 276 48.71 49.11 -65.80
CA LEU A 276 48.13 50.08 -66.73
C LEU A 276 48.49 51.52 -66.35
N LEU A 277 48.43 51.86 -65.07
CA LEU A 277 48.72 53.20 -64.55
C LEU A 277 50.19 53.57 -64.70
N VAL A 278 51.12 52.64 -64.46
CA VAL A 278 52.56 52.86 -64.69
C VAL A 278 52.84 53.13 -66.16
N ALA A 279 52.23 52.37 -67.08
CA ALA A 279 52.38 52.60 -68.51
C ALA A 279 51.83 53.98 -68.93
N MET A 280 50.64 54.37 -68.44
CA MET A 280 50.05 55.68 -68.69
C MET A 280 50.91 56.81 -68.12
N LEU A 281 51.41 56.68 -66.88
CA LEU A 281 52.30 57.65 -66.26
C LEU A 281 53.59 57.82 -67.05
N ALA A 282 54.21 56.71 -67.49
CA ALA A 282 55.46 56.75 -68.26
C ALA A 282 55.26 57.44 -69.62
N GLN A 283 54.21 57.07 -70.37
CA GLN A 283 53.93 57.67 -71.67
C GLN A 283 53.60 59.16 -71.56
N ASN A 284 52.76 59.55 -70.60
CA ASN A 284 52.40 60.94 -70.38
C ASN A 284 53.60 61.77 -69.89
N SER A 285 54.45 61.21 -69.02
CA SER A 285 55.66 61.89 -68.54
C SER A 285 56.70 62.07 -69.65
N LEU A 286 56.86 61.07 -70.53
CA LEU A 286 57.72 61.16 -71.71
C LEU A 286 57.18 62.16 -72.74
N ALA A 287 55.86 62.22 -72.92
CA ALA A 287 55.24 63.24 -73.77
C ALA A 287 55.47 64.65 -73.18
N MET A 288 55.29 64.80 -71.86
CA MET A 288 55.54 66.06 -71.13
C MET A 288 56.99 66.54 -71.27
N SER A 289 57.97 65.64 -71.21
CA SER A 289 59.40 66.01 -71.31
C SER A 289 59.82 66.48 -72.71
N LYS A 290 59.05 66.13 -73.76
CA LYS A 290 59.30 66.53 -75.15
C LYS A 290 58.55 67.78 -75.59
N LEU A 291 57.66 68.32 -74.75
CA LEU A 291 56.87 69.52 -75.08
C LEU A 291 57.59 70.82 -74.72
N LEU A 292 57.46 71.82 -75.60
CA LEU A 292 57.85 73.20 -75.32
C LEU A 292 57.04 73.78 -74.14
N PRO A 293 57.59 74.74 -73.37
CA PRO A 293 56.94 75.30 -72.18
C PRO A 293 55.55 75.92 -72.42
N ASP A 294 55.32 76.43 -73.62
CA ASP A 294 54.19 77.21 -74.11
C ASP A 294 53.23 76.42 -75.01
N ALA A 295 53.45 75.10 -75.15
CA ALA A 295 52.58 74.24 -75.94
C ALA A 295 51.16 74.12 -75.31
N PRO A 296 50.07 74.40 -76.06
CA PRO A 296 48.70 74.39 -75.54
C PRO A 296 48.26 73.04 -74.93
N VAL A 297 48.85 71.92 -75.40
CA VAL A 297 48.51 70.57 -74.94
C VAL A 297 49.14 70.22 -73.57
N ARG A 298 50.10 71.01 -73.10
CA ARG A 298 50.87 70.75 -71.87
C ARG A 298 49.96 70.60 -70.64
N GLU A 299 48.98 71.49 -70.49
CA GLU A 299 48.03 71.44 -69.37
C GLU A 299 47.20 70.14 -69.35
N ASN A 300 46.80 69.64 -70.53
CA ASN A 300 46.03 68.40 -70.64
C ASN A 300 46.86 67.17 -70.26
N ILE A 301 48.14 67.11 -70.68
CA ILE A 301 49.04 66.02 -70.28
C ILE A 301 49.33 66.10 -68.77
N GLN A 302 49.46 67.29 -68.20
CA GLN A 302 49.65 67.46 -66.76
C GLN A 302 48.43 66.95 -65.97
N LYS A 303 47.22 67.26 -66.44
CA LYS A 303 45.97 66.71 -65.87
C LYS A 303 45.91 65.19 -65.99
N ALA A 304 46.36 64.61 -67.09
CA ALA A 304 46.42 63.16 -67.28
C ALA A 304 47.39 62.48 -66.30
N ILE A 305 48.59 63.06 -66.09
CA ILE A 305 49.55 62.59 -65.07
C ILE A 305 48.93 62.67 -63.67
N MET A 306 48.31 63.79 -63.30
CA MET A 306 47.65 63.94 -62.00
C MET A 306 46.45 62.99 -61.81
N ALA A 307 45.73 62.64 -62.88
CA ALA A 307 44.65 61.68 -62.84
C ALA A 307 45.17 60.25 -62.63
N ALA A 308 46.22 59.86 -63.36
CA ALA A 308 46.85 58.55 -63.21
C ALA A 308 47.49 58.38 -61.82
N GLN A 309 48.14 59.41 -61.28
CA GLN A 309 48.69 59.40 -59.93
C GLN A 309 47.59 59.19 -58.87
N ARG A 310 46.47 59.92 -58.98
CA ARG A 310 45.33 59.73 -58.09
C ARG A 310 44.71 58.34 -58.19
N ALA A 311 44.64 57.76 -59.39
CA ALA A 311 44.17 56.40 -59.58
C ALA A 311 45.12 55.36 -58.96
N THR A 312 46.43 55.60 -58.98
CA THR A 312 47.42 54.76 -58.26
C THR A 312 47.18 54.82 -56.75
N ASP A 313 46.95 56.01 -56.19
CA ASP A 313 46.67 56.17 -54.76
C ASP A 313 45.36 55.48 -54.36
N LEU A 314 44.33 55.56 -55.20
CA LEU A 314 43.05 54.85 -54.98
C LEU A 314 43.21 53.32 -55.06
N THR A 315 44.04 52.84 -55.98
CA THR A 315 44.34 51.40 -56.14
C THR A 315 45.07 50.86 -54.90
N LYS A 316 46.00 51.63 -54.33
CA LYS A 316 46.66 51.31 -53.06
C LYS A 316 45.69 51.28 -51.88
N GLN A 317 44.76 52.24 -51.81
CA GLN A 317 43.73 52.27 -50.76
C GLN A 317 42.76 51.08 -50.87
N MET A 318 42.36 50.69 -52.08
CA MET A 318 41.52 49.50 -52.33
C MET A 318 42.23 48.23 -51.85
N LEU A 319 43.52 48.10 -52.15
CA LEU A 319 44.33 46.95 -51.74
C LEU A 319 44.45 46.88 -50.21
N ALA A 320 44.77 48.01 -49.56
CA ALA A 320 44.84 48.12 -48.10
C ALA A 320 43.50 47.79 -47.43
N TYR A 321 42.38 48.23 -48.01
CA TYR A 321 41.04 47.95 -47.48
C TYR A 321 40.65 46.48 -47.60
N ALA A 322 41.09 45.80 -48.67
CA ALA A 322 40.88 44.36 -48.85
C ALA A 322 41.87 43.49 -48.04
N GLY A 323 42.77 44.11 -47.26
CA GLY A 323 43.76 43.41 -46.44
C GLY A 323 44.98 42.92 -47.22
N GLY A 324 45.16 43.36 -48.46
CA GLY A 324 46.38 43.13 -49.25
C GLY A 324 47.33 44.33 -49.19
N GLY A 325 48.56 44.14 -49.67
CA GLY A 325 49.59 45.18 -49.73
C GLY A 325 50.75 44.91 -48.76
N GLN A 326 51.92 45.47 -49.08
CA GLN A 326 53.09 45.38 -48.20
C GLN A 326 52.86 46.32 -47.02
N LEU A 327 52.67 45.76 -45.82
CA LEU A 327 52.60 46.54 -44.59
C LEU A 327 54.00 47.06 -44.29
N GLU A 328 54.24 48.34 -44.58
CA GLU A 328 55.45 49.04 -44.15
C GLU A 328 55.26 49.52 -42.71
N PHE A 329 56.10 49.01 -41.81
CA PHE A 329 56.13 49.45 -40.42
C PHE A 329 57.11 50.62 -40.29
N GLU A 330 56.58 51.83 -40.18
CA GLU A 330 57.36 53.04 -39.88
C GLU A 330 56.85 53.70 -38.59
N PRO A 331 57.69 54.42 -37.82
CA PRO A 331 57.24 55.22 -36.70
C PRO A 331 56.30 56.34 -37.20
N VAL A 332 55.01 56.23 -36.89
CA VAL A 332 54.00 57.23 -37.28
C VAL A 332 53.65 58.11 -36.08
N ASN A 333 53.79 59.43 -36.26
CA ASN A 333 53.21 60.39 -35.31
C ASN A 333 51.70 60.45 -35.52
N ILE A 334 50.95 59.81 -34.61
CA ILE A 334 49.49 59.69 -34.69
C ILE A 334 48.81 61.06 -34.70
N ASN A 335 49.31 62.02 -33.91
CA ASN A 335 48.73 63.37 -33.91
C ASN A 335 48.85 63.99 -35.30
N GLN A 336 50.04 63.93 -35.90
CA GLN A 336 50.26 64.46 -37.25
C GLN A 336 49.38 63.75 -38.28
N ALA A 337 49.22 62.43 -38.18
CA ALA A 337 48.35 61.64 -39.07
C ALA A 337 46.87 62.05 -38.94
N ILE A 338 46.37 62.27 -37.72
CA ILE A 338 45.01 62.76 -37.47
C ILE A 338 44.84 64.18 -38.03
N GLU A 339 45.82 65.06 -37.83
CA GLU A 339 45.75 66.44 -38.32
C GLU A 339 45.75 66.50 -39.85
N ASN A 340 46.61 65.73 -40.51
CA ASN A 340 46.68 65.66 -41.97
C ASN A 340 45.36 65.17 -42.59
N ASN A 341 44.63 64.28 -41.90
CA ASN A 341 43.38 63.69 -42.39
C ASN A 341 42.09 64.37 -41.85
N ILE A 342 42.20 65.45 -41.07
CA ILE A 342 41.05 66.11 -40.42
C ILE A 342 39.99 66.60 -41.42
N HIS A 343 40.42 66.96 -42.62
CA HIS A 343 39.57 67.41 -43.71
C HIS A 343 38.66 66.28 -44.22
N LEU A 344 39.14 65.03 -44.23
CA LEU A 344 38.35 63.85 -44.61
C LEU A 344 37.30 63.53 -43.55
N PHE A 345 37.68 63.59 -42.27
CA PHE A 345 36.73 63.40 -41.16
C PHE A 345 35.61 64.45 -41.20
N ARG A 346 35.93 65.72 -41.48
CA ARG A 346 34.93 66.79 -41.67
C ARG A 346 34.01 66.54 -42.87
N ALA A 347 34.50 65.91 -43.93
CA ALA A 347 33.71 65.58 -45.10
C ALA A 347 32.76 64.38 -44.89
N ALA A 348 33.13 63.43 -44.01
CA ALA A 348 32.35 62.24 -43.71
C ALA A 348 31.23 62.46 -42.68
N ILE A 349 31.33 63.49 -41.84
CA ILE A 349 30.35 63.81 -40.80
C ILE A 349 29.31 64.83 -41.29
N ALA A 350 28.09 64.76 -40.74
CA ALA A 350 27.01 65.69 -41.08
C ALA A 350 27.35 67.14 -40.69
N LYS A 351 26.93 68.12 -41.50
CA LYS A 351 27.28 69.56 -41.36
C LYS A 351 26.89 70.19 -40.01
N ASN A 352 26.02 69.55 -39.23
CA ASN A 352 25.56 70.00 -37.92
C ASN A 352 26.34 69.38 -36.74
N VAL A 353 27.41 68.62 -37.01
CA VAL A 353 28.25 68.00 -35.97
C VAL A 353 29.56 68.79 -35.82
N LEU A 354 29.85 69.21 -34.58
CA LEU A 354 31.11 69.89 -34.23
C LEU A 354 32.18 68.85 -33.88
N LEU A 355 33.30 68.88 -34.60
CA LEU A 355 34.45 68.01 -34.35
C LEU A 355 35.43 68.67 -33.38
N HIS A 356 35.53 68.14 -32.16
CA HIS A 356 36.49 68.57 -31.15
C HIS A 356 37.72 67.64 -31.17
N LYS A 357 38.94 68.20 -31.19
CA LYS A 357 40.19 67.44 -31.13
C LYS A 357 40.77 67.56 -29.72
N ASP A 358 40.96 66.44 -29.04
CA ASP A 358 41.70 66.36 -27.77
C ASP A 358 42.89 65.43 -27.99
N LEU A 359 44.04 66.01 -28.36
CA LEU A 359 45.26 65.29 -28.72
C LEU A 359 46.35 65.58 -27.68
N MET A 360 46.89 64.53 -27.05
CA MET A 360 48.00 64.66 -26.10
C MET A 360 49.30 65.02 -26.81
N MET A 361 50.12 65.90 -26.25
CA MET A 361 51.33 66.44 -26.90
C MET A 361 52.41 65.37 -27.22
N VAL A 362 52.41 64.26 -26.50
CA VAL A 362 53.29 63.09 -26.70
C VAL A 362 52.45 61.83 -26.48
N LEU A 363 52.31 61.01 -27.51
CA LEU A 363 51.80 59.64 -27.39
C LEU A 363 53.00 58.71 -27.13
N PRO A 364 52.88 57.71 -26.23
CA PRO A 364 53.98 56.78 -25.92
C PRO A 364 54.40 55.91 -27.12
#